data_AF-A0A3B9ABF1-F1
#
_entry.id   AF-A0A3B9ABF1-F1
#
_cell.length_a   1.000
_cell.length_b   1.000
_cell.length_c   1.000
_cell.angle_alpha   90.00
_cell.angle_beta   90.00
_cell.angle_gamma   90.00
#
_symmetry.space_group_name_H-M   'P 1'
#
loop_
_entity.id
_entity.type
_entity.pdbx_description
1 polymer ?
#
loop_
_entity_poly.entity_id
_entity_poly.type
_entity_poly.pdbx_seq_one_letter_code
_entity_poly.pdbx_strand_id
1 'polypeptide(L)'
;ADKALRIGLVSEVVPEAELEAMGQNLVDEMMTMSPMGLRMTKEGLNISQDASSLEAVAAMEDRGQVLCIGPYLEEGGKAFLEKRKPNYEDL
;
A
#
# COMPACT_ATOMS: atom_id res chain seq x y z
N ALA A 1 22.92 11.60 -2.38
CA ALA A 1 21.71 10.77 -2.34
C ALA A 1 21.73 9.63 -3.37
N ASP A 2 22.36 9.84 -4.53
CA ASP A 2 22.31 8.92 -5.69
C ASP A 2 22.79 7.49 -5.42
N LYS A 3 23.81 7.31 -4.56
CA LYS A 3 24.24 5.97 -4.15
C LYS A 3 23.12 5.23 -3.40
N ALA A 4 22.39 5.90 -2.52
CA ALA A 4 21.30 5.31 -1.74
C ALA A 4 20.14 4.88 -2.65
N LEU A 5 19.79 5.71 -3.63
CA LEU A 5 18.77 5.36 -4.63
C LEU A 5 19.19 4.14 -5.45
N ARG A 6 20.43 4.14 -5.98
CA ARG A 6 20.93 3.04 -6.81
C ARG A 6 20.94 1.69 -6.10
N ILE A 7 21.13 1.66 -4.79
CA ILE A 7 21.16 0.42 -4.00
C ILE A 7 19.80 0.07 -3.37
N GLY A 8 18.75 0.85 -3.63
CA GLY A 8 17.40 0.60 -3.10
C GLY A 8 17.20 0.96 -1.63
N LEU A 9 18.08 1.79 -1.04
CA LEU A 9 17.91 2.25 0.35
C LEU A 9 16.82 3.33 0.47
N VAL A 10 16.61 4.11 -0.59
CA VAL A 10 15.55 5.11 -0.69
C VAL A 10 14.79 4.91 -1.99
N SER A 11 13.48 5.19 -1.99
CA SER A 11 12.64 5.01 -3.17
C SER A 11 12.81 6.11 -4.21
N GLU A 12 13.16 7.33 -3.78
CA GLU A 12 13.24 8.51 -4.66
C GLU A 12 14.25 9.54 -4.12
N VAL A 13 14.79 10.38 -5.01
CA VAL A 13 15.66 11.52 -4.68
C VAL A 13 15.17 12.74 -5.46
N VAL A 14 14.79 13.79 -4.74
CA VAL A 14 14.30 15.06 -5.29
C VAL A 14 15.14 16.24 -4.77
N PRO A 15 15.11 17.41 -5.45
CA PRO A 15 15.64 18.65 -4.88
C PRO A 15 15.02 18.95 -3.50
N GLU A 16 15.78 19.59 -2.62
CA GLU A 16 15.33 19.88 -1.25
C GLU A 16 14.00 20.65 -1.21
N ALA A 17 13.82 21.62 -2.11
CA ALA A 17 12.60 22.41 -2.23
C ALA A 17 11.35 21.59 -2.62
N GLU A 18 11.53 20.38 -3.13
CA GLU A 18 10.44 19.49 -3.57
C GLU A 18 10.16 18.35 -2.57
N LEU A 19 10.96 18.22 -1.51
CA LEU A 19 10.87 17.10 -0.57
C LEU A 19 9.49 16.98 0.09
N GLU A 20 8.93 18.10 0.54
CA GLU A 20 7.61 18.13 1.18
C GLU A 20 6.49 17.79 0.18
N ALA A 21 6.57 18.33 -1.03
CA ALA A 21 5.61 18.02 -2.09
C ALA A 21 5.65 16.54 -2.48
N MET A 22 6.83 15.94 -2.58
CA MET A 22 6.99 14.50 -2.83
C MET A 22 6.37 13.66 -1.71
N GLY A 23 6.62 14.03 -0.45
CA GLY A 23 6.00 13.37 0.69
C GLY A 23 4.47 13.45 0.68
N GLN A 24 3.93 14.63 0.35
CA GLN A 24 2.48 14.82 0.26
C GLN A 24 1.85 14.01 -0.87
N ASN A 25 2.52 13.90 -2.03
CA ASN A 25 2.02 13.07 -3.14
C ASN A 25 1.88 11.60 -2.73
N LEU A 26 2.84 11.06 -1.97
CA LEU A 26 2.76 9.68 -1.46
C LEU A 26 1.60 9.52 -0.47
N VAL A 27 1.35 10.52 0.38
CA VAL A 27 0.19 10.53 1.28
C VAL A 27 -1.10 10.53 0.47
N ASP A 28 -1.21 11.41 -0.51
CA ASP A 28 -2.40 11.53 -1.35
C ASP A 28 -2.69 10.24 -2.12
N GLU A 29 -1.65 9.55 -2.61
CA GLU A 29 -1.78 8.24 -3.23
C GLU A 29 -2.25 7.17 -2.23
N MET A 30 -1.63 7.08 -1.06
CA MET A 30 -2.03 6.14 -0.01
C MET A 30 -3.48 6.36 0.44
N MET A 31 -3.95 7.61 0.49
CA MET A 31 -5.33 7.93 0.84
C MET A 31 -6.36 7.49 -0.22
N THR A 32 -5.93 7.07 -1.41
CA THR A 32 -6.80 6.43 -2.41
C THR A 32 -6.91 4.91 -2.24
N MET A 33 -6.14 4.33 -1.32
CA MET A 33 -6.14 2.88 -1.05
C MET A 33 -6.98 2.57 0.19
N SER A 34 -7.49 1.34 0.30
CA SER A 34 -8.19 0.94 1.51
C SER A 34 -7.23 0.85 2.70
N PRO A 35 -7.62 1.31 3.91
CA PRO A 35 -6.75 1.25 5.10
C PRO A 35 -6.26 -0.16 5.43
N MET A 36 -7.14 -1.16 5.29
CA MET A 36 -6.76 -2.56 5.47
C MET A 36 -5.86 -3.08 4.35
N GLY A 37 -6.06 -2.64 3.11
CA GLY A 37 -5.16 -2.97 2.00
C GLY A 37 -3.72 -2.57 2.31
N LEU A 38 -3.51 -1.30 2.68
CA LEU A 38 -2.18 -0.80 3.07
C LEU A 38 -1.57 -1.60 4.23
N ARG A 39 -2.37 -1.91 5.26
CA ARG A 39 -1.92 -2.66 6.44
C ARG A 39 -1.50 -4.09 6.07
N MET A 40 -2.36 -4.81 5.36
CA MET A 40 -2.13 -6.21 4.99
C MET A 40 -0.97 -6.35 4.01
N THR A 41 -0.84 -5.45 3.03
CA THR A 41 0.32 -5.44 2.13
C THR A 41 1.63 -5.22 2.90
N LYS A 42 1.67 -4.27 3.85
CA LYS A 42 2.86 -4.04 4.67
C LYS A 42 3.20 -5.24 5.56
N GLU A 43 2.20 -5.84 6.19
CA GLU A 43 2.38 -7.03 7.03
C GLU A 43 2.90 -8.21 6.20
N GLY A 44 2.30 -8.46 5.03
CA GLY A 44 2.69 -9.54 4.12
C GLY A 44 4.13 -9.38 3.61
N LEU A 45 4.53 -8.16 3.26
CA LEU A 45 5.91 -7.88 2.84
C LEU A 45 6.92 -8.16 3.97
N ASN A 46 6.58 -7.82 5.22
CA ASN A 46 7.47 -8.08 6.35
C ASN A 46 7.57 -9.59 6.64
N ILE A 47 6.43 -10.29 6.69
CA ILE A 47 6.43 -11.71 7.01
C ILE A 47 7.05 -12.55 5.91
N SER A 48 6.86 -12.20 4.63
CA SER A 48 7.44 -12.94 3.51
C SER A 48 8.97 -12.96 3.48
N GLN A 49 9.63 -12.04 4.17
CA GLN A 49 11.09 -12.05 4.31
C GLN A 49 11.60 -13.10 5.31
N ASP A 50 10.82 -13.38 6.35
CA ASP A 50 11.22 -14.24 7.48
C ASP A 50 10.48 -15.59 7.50
N ALA A 51 9.47 -15.77 6.65
CA ALA A 51 8.64 -16.96 6.64
C ALA A 51 9.46 -18.23 6.33
N SER A 52 9.15 -19.30 7.07
CA SER A 52 9.88 -20.57 6.96
C SER A 52 9.58 -21.36 5.69
N SER A 53 8.50 -21.02 4.96
CA SER A 53 8.15 -21.66 3.69
C SER A 53 7.21 -20.78 2.86
N LEU A 54 7.10 -21.11 1.57
CA LEU A 54 6.17 -20.46 0.64
C LEU A 54 4.71 -20.69 1.05
N GLU A 55 4.39 -21.89 1.55
CA GLU A 55 3.04 -22.22 2.02
C GLU A 55 2.60 -21.33 3.18
N ALA A 56 3.52 -20.99 4.09
CA ALA A 56 3.24 -20.07 5.18
C ALA A 56 2.91 -18.66 4.68
N VAL A 57 3.64 -18.17 3.66
CA VAL A 57 3.36 -16.88 3.02
C VAL A 57 2.02 -16.91 2.29
N ALA A 58 1.75 -17.98 1.53
CA ALA A 58 0.50 -18.12 0.77
C ALA A 58 -0.73 -18.17 1.67
N ALA A 59 -0.67 -18.89 2.80
CA ALA A 59 -1.75 -18.92 3.79
C ALA A 59 -2.00 -17.54 4.43
N MET A 60 -0.95 -16.74 4.64
CA MET A 60 -1.09 -15.38 5.12
C MET A 60 -1.70 -14.45 4.08
N GLU A 61 -1.28 -14.55 2.82
CA GLU A 61 -1.81 -13.76 1.71
C GLU A 61 -3.30 -14.03 1.49
N ASP A 62 -3.72 -15.30 1.55
CA ASP A 62 -5.14 -15.70 1.43
C ASP A 62 -6.00 -15.01 2.50
N ARG A 63 -5.55 -15.01 3.76
CA ARG A 63 -6.19 -14.22 4.83
C ARG A 63 -6.24 -12.73 4.50
N GLY A 64 -5.15 -12.17 3.98
CA GLY A 64 -5.07 -10.77 3.58
C GLY A 64 -6.11 -10.41 2.50
N GLN A 65 -6.26 -11.26 1.47
CA GLN A 65 -7.25 -11.07 0.41
C GLN A 65 -8.67 -11.02 0.97
N VAL A 66 -9.05 -11.98 1.82
CA VAL A 66 -10.40 -12.02 2.42
C VAL A 66 -10.69 -10.75 3.23
N LEU A 67 -9.73 -10.30 4.05
CA LEU A 67 -9.87 -9.10 4.89
C LEU A 67 -9.93 -7.80 4.08
N CYS A 68 -9.24 -7.74 2.93
CA CYS A 68 -9.25 -6.57 2.07
C CYS A 68 -10.48 -6.51 1.16
N ILE A 69 -10.98 -7.66 0.69
CA ILE A 69 -12.11 -7.71 -0.24
C ILE A 69 -13.43 -7.43 0.50
N GLY A 70 -13.66 -8.08 1.64
CA GLY A 70 -14.98 -8.06 2.31
C GLY A 70 -15.55 -6.65 2.54
N PRO A 71 -14.88 -5.79 3.33
CA PRO A 71 -15.41 -4.47 3.66
C PRO A 71 -15.24 -3.41 2.57
N TYR A 72 -14.24 -3.56 1.68
CA TYR A 72 -13.78 -2.45 0.83
C TYR A 72 -14.09 -2.61 -0.66
N LEU A 73 -14.47 -3.81 -1.12
CA LEU A 73 -14.69 -4.07 -2.55
C LEU A 73 -15.84 -3.21 -3.13
N GLU A 74 -16.91 -3.00 -2.38
CA GLU A 74 -18.07 -2.24 -2.85
C GLU A 74 -17.71 -0.78 -3.15
N GLU A 75 -17.16 -0.07 -2.16
CA GLU A 75 -16.77 1.33 -2.34
C GLU A 75 -15.60 1.49 -3.31
N GLY A 76 -14.59 0.61 -3.23
CA GLY A 76 -13.46 0.64 -4.17
C GLY A 76 -13.91 0.44 -5.61
N GLY A 77 -14.81 -0.53 -5.87
CA GLY A 77 -15.38 -0.77 -7.19
C GLY A 77 -16.24 0.39 -7.68
N LYS A 78 -17.09 0.95 -6.81
CA LYS A 78 -17.95 2.10 -7.13
C LYS A 78 -17.13 3.34 -7.46
N ALA A 79 -16.17 3.70 -6.63
CA ALA A 79 -15.30 4.85 -6.83
C ALA A 79 -14.50 4.75 -8.15
N PHE A 80 -14.02 3.55 -8.47
CA PHE A 80 -13.34 3.27 -9.75
C PHE A 80 -14.25 3.49 -10.96
N LEU A 81 -15.47 2.94 -10.93
CA LEU A 81 -16.45 3.10 -12.02
C LEU A 81 -16.90 4.55 -12.19
N GLU A 82 -17.08 5.27 -11.08
CA GLU A 82 -17.50 6.67 -11.04
C GLU A 82 -16.34 7.66 -11.27
N LYS A 83 -15.10 7.19 -11.39
CA LYS A 83 -13.87 8.00 -11.54
C LYS A 83 -13.72 9.08 -10.46
N ARG A 84 -14.05 8.72 -9.23
CA ARG A 84 -13.89 9.58 -8.05
C ARG A 84 -12.95 8.95 -7.04
N LYS A 85 -12.47 9.74 -6.07
CA LYS A 85 -11.73 9.19 -4.92
C LYS A 85 -12.66 8.31 -4.08
N PRO A 86 -12.17 7.17 -3.57
CA PRO A 86 -12.94 6.36 -2.65
C PRO A 86 -13.05 7.05 -1.29
N ASN A 87 -14.16 6.79 -0.59
CA ASN A 87 -14.36 7.22 0.79
C ASN A 87 -14.40 6.01 1.72
N TYR A 88 -13.33 5.80 2.48
CA TYR A 88 -13.20 4.70 3.42
C TYR A 88 -13.41 5.12 4.89
N GLU A 89 -13.88 6.35 5.17
CA GLU A 89 -13.98 6.92 6.54
C GLU A 89 -14.93 6.15 7.47
N ASP A 90 -15.83 5.30 6.93
CA ASP A 90 -16.84 4.55 7.68
C ASP A 90 -16.61 3.01 7.73
N LEU A 91 -15.40 2.52 7.38
CA LEU A 91 -15.10 1.06 7.24
C LEU A 91 -13.89 0.53 8.03
#